data_AF-A0A537ISB6-F1
#
_entry.id   AF-A0A537ISB6-F1
#
_cell.length_a   1.000
_cell.length_b   1.000
_cell.length_c   1.000
_cell.angle_alpha   90.00
_cell.angle_beta   90.00
_cell.angle_gamma   90.00
#
_symmetry.space_group_name_H-M   'P 1'
#
loop_
_entity.id
_entity.type
_entity.pdbx_description
1 polymer ?
#
loop_
_entity_poly.entity_id
_entity_poly.type
_entity_poly.pdbx_seq_one_letter_code
_entity_poly.pdbx_strand_id
1 'polypeptide(L)'
;MKRAQFIRIAAAATAVLALPAFYYYSRKNTCRNPLLRPTALACFCDEQTIRKIGEDYISAKPVISDEKRTFEEKILKGYNGFSSQETDDIRISNWIEDKIRRDFIDGRTVVVDGWVLSETEACQCALLSLN
;
A
#
# COMPACT_ATOMS: atom_id res chain seq x y z
N MET A 1 23.52 -24.18 41.47
CA MET A 1 23.25 -23.72 40.08
C MET A 1 24.19 -22.57 39.74
N LYS A 2 24.95 -22.67 38.64
CA LYS A 2 25.95 -21.67 38.25
C LYS A 2 25.24 -20.44 37.67
N ARG A 3 25.32 -19.29 38.35
CA ARG A 3 24.64 -18.01 37.99
C ARG A 3 24.83 -17.62 36.52
N ALA A 4 25.98 -17.96 35.93
CA ALA A 4 26.28 -17.70 34.51
C ALA A 4 25.41 -18.50 33.51
N GLN A 5 24.96 -19.71 33.86
CA GLN A 5 24.05 -20.48 32.98
C GLN A 5 22.65 -19.88 32.96
N PHE A 6 22.19 -19.37 34.10
CA PHE A 6 20.87 -18.72 34.19
C PHE A 6 20.80 -17.47 33.32
N ILE A 7 21.85 -16.63 33.36
CA ILE A 7 21.92 -15.40 32.54
C ILE A 7 21.89 -15.73 31.04
N ARG A 8 22.60 -16.78 30.60
CA ARG A 8 22.63 -17.18 29.19
C ARG A 8 21.27 -17.70 28.69
N ILE A 9 20.58 -18.49 29.51
CA ILE A 9 19.25 -19.02 29.17
C ILE A 9 18.23 -17.89 29.14
N ALA A 10 18.28 -16.96 30.10
CA ALA A 10 17.39 -15.79 30.13
C ALA A 10 17.60 -14.87 28.91
N ALA A 11 18.85 -14.62 28.53
CA ALA A 11 19.19 -13.79 27.36
C ALA A 11 18.75 -14.45 26.03
N ALA A 12 18.89 -15.78 25.91
CA ALA A 12 18.41 -16.50 24.73
C ALA A 12 16.87 -16.43 24.61
N ALA A 13 16.16 -16.56 25.73
CA ALA A 13 14.70 -16.50 25.75
C ALA A 13 14.16 -15.11 25.37
N THR A 14 14.79 -14.02 25.83
CA THR A 14 14.39 -12.66 25.46
C THR A 14 14.66 -12.35 23.99
N ALA A 15 15.77 -12.82 23.43
CA ALA A 15 16.08 -12.65 22.01
C ALA A 15 15.03 -13.32 21.10
N VAL A 16 14.59 -14.54 21.44
CA VAL A 16 13.59 -15.28 20.65
C VAL A 16 12.25 -14.54 20.58
N LEU A 17 11.85 -13.82 21.63
CA LEU A 17 10.60 -13.07 21.64
C LEU A 17 10.74 -11.65 21.06
N ALA A 18 11.90 -11.02 21.24
CA ALA A 18 12.13 -9.65 20.76
C ALA A 18 12.38 -9.58 19.26
N LEU A 19 13.02 -10.59 18.66
CA LEU A 19 13.37 -10.58 17.23
C LEU A 19 12.14 -10.52 16.30
N PRO A 20 11.08 -11.33 16.48
CA PRO A 20 9.87 -11.22 15.65
C PRO A 20 9.15 -9.89 15.84
N ALA A 21 9.06 -9.39 17.08
CA ALA A 21 8.41 -8.12 17.40
C ALA A 21 9.16 -6.92 16.78
N PHE A 22 10.50 -6.92 16.90
CA PHE A 22 11.35 -5.91 16.27
C PHE A 22 11.27 -5.99 14.75
N TYR A 23 11.34 -7.18 14.16
CA TYR A 23 11.20 -7.38 12.71
C TYR A 23 9.85 -6.85 12.20
N TYR A 24 8.75 -7.16 12.91
CA TYR A 24 7.41 -6.66 12.57
C TYR A 24 7.33 -5.12 12.68
N TYR A 25 7.86 -4.54 13.76
CA TYR A 25 7.80 -3.10 14.01
C TYR A 25 8.70 -2.30 13.04
N SER A 26 9.91 -2.78 12.76
CA SER A 26 10.81 -2.18 11.78
C SER A 26 10.25 -2.21 10.36
N ARG A 27 9.46 -3.24 10.01
CA ARG A 27 8.79 -3.32 8.71
C ARG A 27 7.56 -2.39 8.63
N LYS A 28 6.90 -2.09 9.75
CA LYS A 28 5.77 -1.16 9.82
C LYS A 28 6.18 0.31 9.64
N ASN A 29 7.42 0.67 9.99
CA ASN A 29 7.94 2.05 9.92
C ASN A 29 8.45 2.49 8.54
N THR A 30 8.23 1.71 7.48
CA THR A 30 8.30 2.30 6.15
C THR A 30 6.98 3.02 5.92
N CYS A 31 6.99 4.35 6.12
CA CYS A 31 5.95 5.25 5.63
C CYS A 31 5.85 5.06 4.11
N ARG A 32 5.07 4.06 3.70
CA ARG A 32 4.79 3.76 2.30
C ARG A 32 3.75 4.78 1.87
N ASN A 33 4.14 5.62 0.92
CA ASN A 33 3.29 6.61 0.27
C ASN A 33 1.87 6.02 0.05
N PRO A 34 0.81 6.64 0.63
CA PRO A 34 -0.56 6.10 0.55
C PRO A 34 -1.08 5.99 -0.88
N LEU A 35 -0.47 6.70 -1.84
CA LEU A 35 -0.78 6.59 -3.26
C LEU A 35 -0.35 5.26 -3.89
N LEU A 36 0.60 4.55 -3.28
CA LEU A 36 1.21 3.34 -3.88
C LEU A 36 0.64 2.04 -3.32
N ARG A 37 -0.24 2.09 -2.32
CA ARG A 37 -0.69 0.89 -1.62
C ARG A 37 -2.22 0.80 -1.60
N PRO A 38 -2.82 -0.10 -2.41
CA PRO A 38 -4.22 -0.44 -2.25
C PRO A 38 -4.38 -1.30 -0.99
N THR A 39 -4.87 -0.71 0.10
CA THR A 39 -4.92 -1.35 1.43
C THR A 39 -5.76 -2.63 1.42
N ALA A 40 -6.93 -2.60 0.79
CA ALA A 40 -7.83 -3.75 0.71
C ALA A 40 -7.23 -4.87 -0.16
N LEU A 41 -6.75 -4.55 -1.37
CA LEU A 41 -6.13 -5.53 -2.26
C LEU A 41 -4.88 -6.18 -1.66
N ALA A 42 -4.07 -5.41 -0.91
CA ALA A 42 -2.88 -5.91 -0.21
C ALA A 42 -3.19 -6.88 0.94
N CYS A 43 -4.45 -7.06 1.33
CA CYS A 43 -4.86 -8.13 2.24
C CYS A 43 -4.95 -9.50 1.54
N PHE A 44 -5.12 -9.52 0.21
CA PHE A 44 -5.33 -10.73 -0.58
C PHE A 44 -4.15 -11.04 -1.51
N CYS A 45 -3.50 -9.99 -2.02
CA CYS A 45 -2.41 -10.08 -2.98
C CYS A 45 -1.09 -9.66 -2.34
N ASP A 46 -0.01 -10.34 -2.73
CA ASP A 46 1.34 -9.88 -2.41
C ASP A 46 1.76 -8.73 -3.34
N GLU A 47 2.87 -8.07 -3.00
CA GLU A 47 3.32 -6.88 -3.74
C GLU A 47 3.65 -7.19 -5.21
N GLN A 48 4.13 -8.40 -5.53
CA GLN A 48 4.43 -8.79 -6.92
C GLN A 48 3.14 -8.93 -7.73
N THR A 49 2.09 -9.53 -7.16
CA THR A 49 0.78 -9.63 -7.81
C THR A 49 0.19 -8.24 -8.05
N ILE A 50 0.28 -7.32 -7.07
CA ILE A 50 -0.22 -5.94 -7.23
C ILE A 50 0.52 -5.19 -8.35
N ARG A 51 1.84 -5.38 -8.45
CA ARG A 51 2.65 -4.81 -9.55
C ARG A 51 2.22 -5.39 -10.90
N LYS A 52 2.08 -6.70 -11.01
CA LYS A 52 1.62 -7.34 -12.26
C LYS A 52 0.26 -6.80 -12.72
N ILE A 53 -0.69 -6.68 -11.79
CA ILE A 53 -2.01 -6.07 -12.06
C ILE A 53 -1.86 -4.64 -12.61
N GLY A 54 -0.94 -3.85 -12.05
CA GLY A 54 -0.68 -2.49 -12.54
C GLY A 54 -0.08 -2.46 -13.94
N GLU A 55 0.88 -3.35 -14.24
CA GLU A 55 1.47 -3.51 -15.57
C GLU A 55 0.41 -3.91 -16.61
N ASP A 56 -0.47 -4.85 -16.28
CA ASP A 56 -1.58 -5.28 -17.13
C ASP A 56 -2.58 -4.14 -17.39
N TYR A 57 -2.87 -3.35 -16.36
CA TYR A 57 -3.75 -2.18 -16.46
C TYR A 57 -3.15 -1.06 -17.33
N ILE A 58 -1.85 -0.82 -17.23
CA ILE A 58 -1.13 0.15 -18.08
C ILE A 58 -1.14 -0.34 -19.53
N SER A 59 -0.80 -1.61 -19.76
CA SER A 59 -0.77 -2.23 -21.10
C SER A 59 -2.12 -2.17 -21.82
N ALA A 60 -3.23 -2.16 -21.07
CA ALA A 60 -4.57 -2.04 -21.61
C ALA A 60 -4.98 -0.60 -21.98
N LYS A 61 -4.19 0.44 -21.64
CA LYS A 61 -4.51 1.85 -21.91
C LYS A 61 -3.59 2.44 -22.99
N PRO A 62 -4.13 3.27 -23.91
CA PRO A 62 -3.30 3.95 -24.90
C PRO A 62 -2.37 4.97 -24.21
N VAL A 63 -1.08 4.80 -24.50
CA VAL A 63 0.09 5.51 -23.98
C VAL A 63 -0.13 7.03 -23.90
N ILE A 64 -0.11 7.58 -22.68
CA ILE A 64 0.01 9.03 -22.44
C ILE A 64 1.43 9.26 -21.93
N SER A 65 2.13 10.27 -22.46
CA SER A 65 3.56 10.54 -22.22
C SER A 65 3.95 10.85 -20.76
N ASP A 66 3.00 10.91 -19.83
CA ASP A 66 3.21 11.19 -18.39
C ASP A 66 2.25 10.33 -17.51
N GLU A 67 2.36 9.01 -17.62
CA GLU A 67 1.46 8.05 -16.94
C GLU A 67 1.46 8.23 -15.41
N LYS A 68 2.63 8.39 -14.80
CA LYS A 68 2.78 8.53 -13.34
C LYS A 68 2.00 9.72 -12.79
N ARG A 69 2.23 10.92 -13.35
CA ARG A 69 1.54 12.15 -12.95
C ARG A 69 0.04 12.06 -13.20
N THR A 70 -0.35 11.45 -14.31
CA THR A 70 -1.77 11.22 -14.65
C THR A 70 -2.47 10.35 -13.61
N PHE A 71 -1.81 9.30 -13.11
CA PHE A 71 -2.38 8.44 -12.06
C PHE A 71 -2.44 9.14 -10.70
N GLU A 72 -1.40 9.87 -10.30
CA GLU A 72 -1.40 10.67 -9.07
C GLU A 72 -2.53 11.71 -9.09
N GLU A 73 -2.68 12.45 -10.19
CA GLU A 73 -3.74 13.44 -10.36
C GLU A 73 -5.14 12.79 -10.37
N LYS A 74 -5.29 11.61 -11.00
CA LYS A 74 -6.56 10.86 -10.96
C LYS A 74 -6.91 10.39 -9.57
N ILE A 75 -5.95 9.85 -8.82
CA ILE A 75 -6.14 9.44 -7.43
C ILE A 75 -6.53 10.66 -6.61
N LEU A 76 -5.75 11.74 -6.65
CA LEU A 76 -5.93 12.95 -5.83
C LEU A 76 -7.04 13.91 -6.31
N LYS A 77 -7.71 13.64 -7.44
CA LYS A 77 -8.80 14.49 -7.94
C LYS A 77 -9.90 14.68 -6.89
N GLY A 78 -10.08 15.92 -6.45
CA GLY A 78 -11.06 16.31 -5.43
C GLY A 78 -10.55 16.29 -4.00
N TYR A 79 -9.25 16.06 -3.78
CA TYR A 79 -8.60 16.20 -2.49
C TYR A 79 -8.21 17.67 -2.24
N ASN A 80 -8.78 18.28 -1.21
CA ASN A 80 -8.52 19.66 -0.82
C ASN A 80 -7.61 19.63 0.42
N GLY A 81 -6.30 19.45 0.24
CA GLY A 81 -5.36 19.28 1.36
C GLY A 81 -4.91 20.61 1.99
N PHE A 82 -5.08 20.75 3.31
CA PHE A 82 -4.36 21.74 4.14
C PHE A 82 -3.21 21.04 4.88
N SER A 83 -2.03 21.66 4.85
CA SER A 83 -0.69 21.09 5.07
C SER A 83 -0.29 20.77 6.52
N SER A 84 0.18 19.53 6.75
CA SER A 84 1.18 19.09 7.75
C SER A 84 1.50 17.59 7.50
N GLN A 85 2.72 17.28 7.01
CA GLN A 85 3.10 16.01 6.36
C GLN A 85 2.68 14.70 7.05
N GLU A 86 2.85 14.54 8.37
CA GLU A 86 2.48 13.28 9.05
C GLU A 86 0.97 13.11 9.26
N THR A 87 0.25 14.21 9.49
CA THR A 87 -1.22 14.18 9.58
C THR A 87 -1.83 14.03 8.19
N ASP A 88 -1.11 14.46 7.15
CA ASP A 88 -1.55 14.39 5.77
C ASP A 88 -1.56 12.96 5.24
N ASP A 89 -0.59 12.10 5.55
CA ASP A 89 -0.58 10.72 5.04
C ASP A 89 -1.79 9.90 5.50
N ILE A 90 -2.18 10.00 6.78
CA ILE A 90 -3.37 9.32 7.32
C ILE A 90 -4.64 9.90 6.68
N ARG A 91 -4.71 11.22 6.51
CA ARG A 91 -5.86 11.88 5.86
C ARG A 91 -6.00 11.49 4.39
N ILE A 92 -4.88 11.46 3.66
CA ILE A 92 -4.83 11.02 2.27
C ILE A 92 -5.26 9.56 2.18
N SER A 93 -4.74 8.68 3.05
CA SER A 93 -5.15 7.27 3.09
C SER A 93 -6.65 7.11 3.30
N ASN A 94 -7.22 7.76 4.32
CA ASN A 94 -8.66 7.69 4.59
C ASN A 94 -9.48 8.24 3.41
N TRP A 95 -9.04 9.34 2.81
CA TRP A 95 -9.74 9.93 1.67
C TRP A 95 -9.69 9.02 0.43
N ILE A 96 -8.56 8.34 0.19
CA ILE A 96 -8.43 7.35 -0.88
C ILE A 96 -9.36 6.17 -0.61
N GLU A 97 -9.43 5.66 0.62
CA GLU A 97 -10.34 4.56 0.98
C GLU A 97 -11.81 4.93 0.77
N ASP A 98 -12.21 6.16 1.15
CA ASP A 98 -13.55 6.68 0.87
C ASP A 98 -13.81 6.86 -0.62
N LYS A 99 -12.79 7.21 -1.41
CA LYS A 99 -12.88 7.29 -2.86
C LYS A 99 -13.04 5.92 -3.51
N ILE A 100 -12.26 4.93 -3.09
CA ILE A 100 -12.38 3.52 -3.52
C ILE A 100 -13.79 3.01 -3.26
N ARG A 101 -14.32 3.25 -2.06
CA ARG A 101 -15.70 2.86 -1.73
C ARG A 101 -16.72 3.52 -2.65
N ARG A 102 -16.57 4.81 -2.94
CA ARG A 102 -17.43 5.53 -3.90
C ARG A 102 -17.30 4.99 -5.32
N ASP A 103 -16.10 4.63 -5.76
CA ASP A 103 -15.89 4.03 -7.07
C ASP A 103 -16.65 2.71 -7.22
N PHE A 104 -16.63 1.86 -6.20
CA PHE A 104 -17.45 0.63 -6.19
C PHE A 104 -18.96 0.92 -6.20
N ILE A 105 -19.43 1.88 -5.38
CA ILE A 105 -20.85 2.26 -5.33
C ILE A 105 -21.32 2.83 -6.67
N ASP A 106 -20.50 3.66 -7.30
CA ASP A 106 -20.79 4.33 -8.57
C ASP A 106 -20.56 3.42 -9.79
N GLY A 107 -20.14 2.17 -9.59
CA GLY A 107 -19.82 1.22 -10.67
C GLY A 107 -18.57 1.60 -11.48
N ARG A 108 -17.71 2.50 -10.98
CA ARG A 108 -16.41 2.83 -11.55
C ARG A 108 -15.40 1.73 -11.21
N THR A 109 -15.60 0.57 -11.81
CA THR A 109 -14.76 -0.61 -11.62
C THR A 109 -14.14 -1.05 -12.93
N VAL A 110 -12.95 -1.65 -12.84
CA VAL A 110 -12.25 -2.27 -13.97
C VAL A 110 -11.93 -3.73 -13.64
N VAL A 111 -11.89 -4.56 -14.67
CA VAL A 111 -11.45 -5.96 -14.55
C VAL A 111 -10.06 -6.09 -15.14
N VAL A 112 -9.09 -6.50 -14.32
CA VAL A 112 -7.69 -6.65 -14.72
C VAL A 112 -7.16 -7.97 -14.16
N ASP A 113 -6.64 -8.84 -15.04
CA ASP A 113 -6.14 -10.18 -14.67
C ASP A 113 -7.13 -10.99 -13.81
N GLY A 114 -8.44 -10.88 -14.10
CA GLY A 114 -9.50 -11.56 -13.34
C GLY A 114 -9.90 -10.90 -12.02
N TRP A 115 -9.24 -9.80 -11.62
CA TRP A 115 -9.59 -9.02 -10.43
C TRP A 115 -10.55 -7.89 -10.78
N VAL A 116 -11.60 -7.73 -9.98
CA VAL A 116 -12.51 -6.58 -10.03
C VAL A 116 -11.98 -5.52 -9.07
N LEU A 117 -11.55 -4.39 -9.60
CA LEU A 117 -10.90 -3.31 -8.87
C LEU A 117 -11.68 -2.02 -9.06
N SER A 118 -11.67 -1.14 -8.06
CA SER A 118 -12.05 0.25 -8.30
C SER A 118 -11.09 0.91 -9.30
N GLU A 119 -11.55 1.92 -10.05
CA GLU A 119 -10.65 2.73 -10.88
C GLU A 119 -9.49 3.32 -10.07
N THR A 120 -9.74 3.75 -8.83
CA THR A 120 -8.71 4.27 -7.93
C THR A 120 -7.68 3.19 -7.56
N GLU A 121 -8.10 1.98 -7.18
CA GLU A 121 -7.18 0.87 -6.89
C GLU A 121 -6.34 0.48 -8.10
N ALA A 122 -6.94 0.41 -9.28
CA ALA A 122 -6.21 0.12 -10.51
C ALA A 122 -5.16 1.21 -10.80
N CYS A 123 -5.46 2.48 -10.53
CA CYS A 123 -4.48 3.57 -10.62
C CYS A 123 -3.36 3.44 -9.58
N GLN A 124 -3.66 3.00 -8.34
CA GLN A 124 -2.63 2.74 -7.32
C GLN A 124 -1.70 1.59 -7.74
N CYS A 125 -2.26 0.51 -8.32
CA CYS A 125 -1.47 -0.60 -8.84
C CYS A 125 -0.56 -0.15 -9.99
N ALA A 126 -1.10 0.65 -10.91
CA ALA A 126 -0.32 1.25 -12.00
C ALA A 126 0.83 2.11 -11.46
N LEU A 127 0.53 2.98 -10.49
CA LEU A 127 1.51 3.86 -9.87
C LEU A 127 2.60 3.09 -9.12
N LEU A 128 2.25 1.98 -8.48
CA LEU A 128 3.21 1.08 -7.85
C LEU A 128 4.13 0.41 -8.86
N SER A 129 3.61 0.05 -10.04
CA SER A 129 4.37 -0.63 -11.10
C SER A 129 5.40 0.28 -11.77
N LEU A 130 5.12 1.58 -11.78
CA LEU A 130 6.02 2.62 -12.30
C LEU A 130 7.10 3.09 -11.29
N ASN A 131 7.12 2.55 -10.06
CA ASN A 131 8.08 2.90 -8.99
C ASN A 131 8.97 1.72 -8.59
#